data_AF-A0A925MWS6-F1
#
_entry.id   AF-A0A925MWS6-F1
#
_cell.length_a   1.000
_cell.length_b   1.000
_cell.length_c   1.000
_cell.angle_alpha   90.00
_cell.angle_beta   90.00
_cell.angle_gamma   90.00
#
_symmetry.space_group_name_H-M   'P 1'
#
loop_
_entity.id
_entity.type
_entity.pdbx_description
1 polymer ?
#
loop_
_entity_poly.entity_id
_entity_poly.type
_entity_poly.pdbx_seq_one_letter_code
_entity_poly.pdbx_strand_id
1 'polypeptide(L)'
;MRRPISRIGASSRSHAFFFRPDPGSPDGASGVLGLPIARAVEPSYHRFFGSAAAMLFLRRTDRRFSPAGELAAEVRGVTDDNCQASCVDWYGNARPIFLGPRTFALLGYELVEGRLGEDAPIREVGRLNFAPAAPQP
;
A
#
# COMPACT_ATOMS: atom_id res chain seq x y z
N MET A 1 32.20 -14.01 4.20
CA MET A 1 30.94 -13.33 4.58
C MET A 1 29.98 -13.34 3.39
N ARG A 2 28.89 -14.11 3.43
CA ARG A 2 27.85 -14.11 2.39
C ARG A 2 26.62 -13.39 2.96
N ARG A 3 26.18 -12.30 2.31
CA ARG A 3 24.92 -11.62 2.62
C ARG A 3 23.76 -12.55 2.24
N PRO A 4 22.69 -12.66 3.05
CA PRO A 4 21.52 -13.42 2.65
C PRO A 4 20.87 -12.74 1.45
N ILE A 5 20.76 -13.47 0.35
CA ILE A 5 20.00 -13.06 -0.83
C ILE A 5 18.53 -13.19 -0.46
N SER A 6 17.81 -12.07 -0.43
CA SER A 6 16.36 -12.03 -0.29
C SER A 6 15.74 -12.83 -1.45
N ARG A 7 15.13 -13.99 -1.16
CA ARG A 7 14.33 -14.71 -2.14
C ARG A 7 13.01 -13.98 -2.31
N ILE A 8 12.82 -13.35 -3.46
CA ILE A 8 11.51 -12.85 -3.89
C ILE A 8 10.76 -14.03 -4.51
N GLY A 9 9.72 -14.53 -3.84
CA GLY A 9 8.82 -15.53 -4.40
C GLY A 9 7.83 -14.86 -5.36
N ALA A 10 7.85 -15.23 -6.63
CA ALA A 10 6.87 -14.81 -7.62
C ALA A 10 5.73 -15.85 -7.73
N SER A 11 4.49 -15.39 -7.65
CA SER A 11 3.28 -16.19 -7.85
C SER A 11 2.91 -16.24 -9.34
N SER A 12 2.43 -17.38 -9.85
CA SER A 12 1.99 -17.59 -11.24
C SER A 12 0.60 -17.01 -11.58
N ARG A 13 0.03 -16.18 -10.70
CA ARG A 13 -1.26 -15.51 -10.93
C ARG A 13 -1.01 -14.14 -11.56
N SER A 14 -1.79 -13.77 -12.57
CA SER A 14 -1.74 -12.44 -13.19
C SER A 14 -2.08 -11.38 -12.14
N HIS A 15 -1.17 -10.43 -11.94
CA HIS A 15 -1.37 -9.30 -11.02
C HIS A 15 -1.84 -8.10 -11.83
N ALA A 16 -3.00 -7.55 -11.48
CA ALA A 16 -3.47 -6.30 -12.06
C ALA A 16 -2.72 -5.12 -11.40
N PHE A 17 -2.01 -4.33 -12.21
CA PHE A 17 -1.55 -3.01 -11.80
C PHE A 17 -2.75 -2.05 -11.85
N PHE A 18 -3.06 -1.43 -10.72
CA PHE A 18 -4.21 -0.53 -10.62
C PHE A 18 -3.82 0.85 -11.14
N PHE A 19 -4.33 1.18 -12.32
CA PHE A 19 -4.14 2.45 -12.98
C PHE A 19 -5.46 3.19 -13.09
N ARG A 20 -5.48 4.47 -12.72
CA ARG A 20 -6.59 5.39 -12.97
C ARG A 20 -6.17 6.38 -14.06
N PRO A 21 -6.73 6.30 -15.28
CA PRO A 21 -6.53 7.32 -16.31
C PRO A 21 -7.00 8.69 -15.83
N ASP A 22 -6.32 9.76 -16.26
CA ASP A 22 -6.84 11.11 -16.07
C ASP A 22 -8.08 11.34 -16.96
N PRO A 23 -9.07 12.16 -16.53
CA PRO A 23 -10.28 12.42 -17.31
C PRO A 23 -10.02 12.89 -18.74
N GLY A 24 -8.94 13.64 -18.96
CA GLY A 24 -8.52 14.13 -20.28
C GLY A 24 -7.64 13.18 -21.09
N SER A 25 -7.34 11.97 -20.59
CA SER A 25 -6.48 10.98 -21.27
C SER A 25 -7.21 9.63 -21.38
N PRO A 26 -8.24 9.53 -22.23
CA PRO A 26 -9.01 8.29 -22.41
C PRO A 26 -8.18 7.14 -23.01
N ASP A 27 -7.08 7.45 -23.69
CA ASP A 27 -6.07 6.50 -24.17
C ASP A 27 -5.13 5.99 -23.06
N GLY A 28 -5.29 6.53 -21.85
CA GLY A 28 -4.51 6.23 -20.66
C GLY A 28 -3.09 6.78 -20.67
N ALA A 29 -2.68 7.60 -21.64
CA ALA A 29 -1.33 8.18 -21.71
C ALA A 29 -0.91 8.90 -20.42
N SER A 30 -1.89 9.47 -19.71
CA SER A 30 -1.73 10.13 -18.41
C SER A 30 -2.70 9.57 -17.37
N GLY A 31 -2.28 9.58 -16.11
CA GLY A 31 -3.05 9.05 -15.00
C GLY A 31 -2.21 8.77 -13.76
N VAL A 32 -2.72 7.91 -12.88
CA VAL A 32 -2.06 7.55 -11.62
C VAL A 32 -2.02 6.04 -11.46
N LEU A 33 -0.83 5.54 -11.10
CA LEU A 33 -0.57 4.14 -10.80
C LEU A 33 -0.32 3.98 -9.29
N GLY A 34 -0.94 2.98 -8.68
CA GLY A 34 -0.60 2.54 -7.32
C GLY A 34 0.25 1.28 -7.36
N LEU A 35 1.41 1.32 -6.70
CA LEU A 35 2.34 0.20 -6.57
C LEU A 35 2.45 -0.23 -5.10
N PRO A 36 2.00 -1.44 -4.74
CA PRO A 36 2.26 -2.01 -3.43
C PRO A 36 3.76 -2.16 -3.20
N ILE A 37 4.26 -1.64 -2.09
CA ILE A 37 5.67 -1.78 -1.68
C ILE A 37 5.75 -2.28 -0.23
N ALA A 38 6.84 -2.96 0.08
CA ALA A 38 7.20 -3.38 1.43
C ALA A 38 8.15 -2.35 2.05
N ARG A 39 7.84 -1.85 3.24
CA ARG A 39 8.78 -1.06 4.04
C ARG A 39 9.53 -1.97 5.02
N ALA A 40 10.82 -1.73 5.15
CA ALA A 40 11.61 -2.35 6.21
C ALA A 40 11.10 -1.85 7.56
N VAL A 41 10.70 -2.79 8.43
CA VAL A 41 10.34 -2.50 9.82
C VAL A 41 11.58 -2.71 10.69
N GLU A 42 11.68 -2.02 11.83
CA GLU A 42 12.77 -2.27 12.77
C GLU A 42 12.81 -3.74 13.25
N PRO A 43 14.01 -4.25 13.63
CA PRO A 43 14.18 -5.65 14.03
C PRO A 43 13.36 -6.16 15.19
N SER A 44 12.99 -5.28 16.11
CA SER A 44 12.08 -5.56 17.24
C SER A 44 10.68 -6.02 16.79
N TYR A 45 10.27 -5.64 15.57
CA TYR A 45 8.94 -5.90 15.02
C TYR A 45 8.97 -6.87 13.82
N HIS A 46 10.16 -7.30 13.35
CA HIS A 46 10.29 -8.25 12.22
C HIS A 46 9.59 -9.58 12.45
N ARG A 47 9.55 -10.06 13.70
CA ARG A 47 8.94 -11.35 14.05
C ARG A 47 7.42 -11.37 13.90
N PHE A 48 6.78 -10.19 13.90
CA PHE A 48 5.34 -10.01 13.87
C PHE A 48 4.82 -9.52 12.51
N PHE A 49 5.61 -8.74 11.77
CA PHE A 49 5.12 -8.05 10.57
C PHE A 49 5.81 -8.43 9.25
N GLY A 50 7.00 -9.04 9.25
CA GLY A 50 7.79 -9.30 8.03
C GLY A 50 8.26 -8.03 7.31
N SER A 51 7.33 -7.22 6.79
CA SER A 51 7.45 -5.87 6.21
C SER A 51 6.17 -5.04 6.45
N ALA A 52 6.30 -3.74 6.74
CA ALA A 52 5.14 -2.87 6.85
C ALA A 52 4.59 -2.55 5.46
N ALA A 53 3.28 -2.68 5.29
CA ALA A 53 2.64 -2.46 4.01
C ALA A 53 2.57 -0.96 3.66
N ALA A 54 2.96 -0.61 2.44
CA ALA A 54 2.79 0.73 1.92
C ALA A 54 2.40 0.73 0.44
N MET A 55 1.91 1.89 0.00
CA MET A 55 1.46 2.15 -1.35
C MET A 55 2.24 3.33 -1.92
N LEU A 56 3.09 3.08 -2.91
CA LEU A 56 3.74 4.12 -3.69
C LEU A 56 2.80 4.54 -4.82
N PHE A 57 2.55 5.84 -4.93
CA PHE A 57 1.80 6.41 -6.04
C PHE A 57 2.77 7.01 -7.06
N LEU A 58 2.52 6.73 -8.33
CA LEU A 58 3.26 7.25 -9.46
C LEU A 58 2.31 8.03 -10.37
N ARG A 59 2.69 9.24 -10.71
CA ARG A 59 2.03 10.01 -11.77
C ARG A 59 2.57 9.55 -13.11
N ARG A 60 1.67 9.34 -14.05
CA ARG A 60 2.00 9.12 -15.46
C ARG A 60 1.59 10.37 -16.24
N THR A 61 2.52 10.96 -16.97
CA THR A 61 2.27 12.08 -17.89
C THR A 61 2.97 11.76 -19.21
N ASP A 62 2.23 11.70 -20.31
CA ASP A 62 2.76 11.37 -21.64
C ASP A 62 3.64 10.12 -21.63
N ARG A 63 3.16 9.06 -20.97
CA ARG A 63 3.86 7.77 -20.86
C ARG A 63 5.15 7.80 -20.04
N ARG A 64 5.45 8.90 -19.34
CA ARG A 64 6.57 9.01 -18.40
C ARG A 64 6.07 8.93 -16.97
N PHE A 65 6.82 8.25 -16.11
CA PHE A 65 6.49 8.13 -14.69
C PHE A 65 7.27 9.14 -13.86
N SER A 66 6.59 9.73 -12.88
CA SER A 66 7.19 10.54 -11.82
C SER A 66 6.61 10.11 -10.46
N PRO A 67 7.37 10.28 -9.36
CA PRO A 67 6.87 10.00 -8.02
C PRO A 67 5.68 10.91 -7.67
N ALA A 68 4.63 10.34 -7.10
CA ALA A 68 3.45 11.06 -6.60
C ALA A 68 3.20 10.82 -5.10
N GLY A 69 4.24 10.40 -4.36
CA GLY A 69 4.19 10.19 -2.91
C GLY A 69 3.75 8.80 -2.49
N GLU A 70 3.54 8.61 -1.19
CA GLU A 70 3.32 7.30 -0.58
C GLU A 70 2.29 7.38 0.55
N LEU A 71 1.50 6.32 0.73
CA LEU A 71 0.72 6.07 1.95
C LEU A 71 1.21 4.79 2.61
N ALA A 72 1.43 4.80 3.92
CA ALA A 72 1.99 3.67 4.65
C ALA A 72 1.11 3.28 5.85
N ALA A 73 1.11 1.99 6.16
CA ALA A 73 0.50 1.48 7.37
C ALA A 73 1.20 2.07 8.60
N GLU A 74 0.43 2.37 9.63
CA GLU A 74 0.95 2.70 10.95
C GLU A 74 1.29 1.40 11.70
N VAL A 75 2.56 1.24 12.05
CA VAL A 75 3.06 0.04 12.75
C VAL A 75 2.94 0.17 14.27
N ARG A 76 2.70 1.38 14.78
CA ARG A 76 2.63 1.64 16.23
C ARG A 76 1.26 1.25 16.77
N GLY A 77 1.23 0.45 17.84
CA GLY A 77 -0.01 0.04 18.52
C GLY A 77 -0.75 -1.13 17.85
N VAL A 78 -0.17 -1.75 16.83
CA VAL A 78 -0.75 -2.95 16.23
C VAL A 78 -0.61 -4.12 17.21
N THR A 79 -1.75 -4.69 17.60
CA THR A 79 -1.81 -5.86 18.48
C THR A 79 -1.77 -7.11 17.61
N ASP A 80 -0.90 -8.05 17.97
CA ASP A 80 -0.89 -9.38 17.35
C ASP A 80 -2.21 -10.08 17.69
N ASP A 81 -3.05 -10.30 16.68
CA ASP A 81 -4.34 -10.97 16.85
C ASP A 81 -4.18 -12.50 16.92
N ASN A 82 -2.94 -13.00 17.05
CA ASN A 82 -2.60 -14.41 16.89
C ASN A 82 -3.22 -14.97 15.62
N CYS A 83 -3.04 -14.23 14.52
CA CYS A 83 -3.28 -14.79 13.20
C CYS A 83 -4.79 -15.08 12.96
N GLN A 84 -5.67 -14.46 13.77
CA GLN A 84 -7.11 -14.71 13.77
C GLN A 84 -7.78 -14.25 12.48
N ALA A 85 -7.38 -13.10 11.94
CA ALA A 85 -7.93 -12.60 10.69
C ALA A 85 -6.99 -12.76 9.48
N SER A 86 -5.66 -12.81 9.65
CA SER A 86 -4.74 -13.22 8.57
C SER A 86 -3.34 -13.62 9.05
N CYS A 87 -2.82 -14.76 8.55
CA CYS A 87 -1.47 -15.27 8.87
C CYS A 87 -0.45 -15.23 7.73
N VAL A 88 -0.92 -15.07 6.50
CA VAL A 88 -0.08 -15.30 5.32
C VAL A 88 -0.23 -14.11 4.40
N ASP A 89 0.87 -13.36 4.26
CA ASP A 89 0.98 -12.10 3.49
C ASP A 89 0.96 -12.29 1.97
N TRP A 90 0.28 -13.31 1.46
CA TRP A 90 0.13 -13.53 0.03
C TRP A 90 -1.02 -12.67 -0.50
N TYR A 91 -0.68 -11.41 -0.85
CA TYR A 91 -1.51 -10.42 -1.58
C TYR A 91 -2.52 -9.59 -0.74
N GLY A 92 -2.30 -9.43 0.55
CA GLY A 92 -3.35 -8.94 1.45
C GLY A 92 -3.32 -7.45 1.79
N ASN A 93 -2.14 -6.94 2.16
CA ASN A 93 -2.07 -5.75 3.00
C ASN A 93 -1.80 -4.44 2.25
N ALA A 94 -1.82 -4.39 0.92
CA ALA A 94 -1.59 -3.14 0.20
C ALA A 94 -2.35 -3.13 -1.13
N ARG A 95 -3.52 -2.47 -1.18
CA ARG A 95 -4.30 -2.31 -2.41
C ARG A 95 -4.72 -0.86 -2.63
N PRO A 96 -4.41 -0.26 -3.79
CA PRO A 96 -4.96 1.05 -4.11
C PRO A 96 -6.42 0.90 -4.55
N ILE A 97 -7.28 1.81 -4.11
CA ILE A 97 -8.68 1.87 -4.51
C ILE A 97 -8.93 3.28 -5.04
N PHE A 98 -9.33 3.36 -6.30
CA PHE A 98 -9.71 4.61 -6.95
C PHE A 98 -11.22 4.66 -7.05
N LEU A 99 -11.86 5.59 -6.33
CA LEU A 99 -13.30 5.76 -6.33
C LEU A 99 -13.64 7.19 -6.76
N GLY A 100 -13.84 7.39 -8.06
CA GLY A 100 -13.98 8.70 -8.66
C GLY A 100 -12.77 9.59 -8.34
N PRO A 101 -12.96 10.76 -7.69
CA PRO A 101 -11.84 11.64 -7.32
C PRO A 101 -11.07 11.14 -6.11
N ARG A 102 -11.62 10.20 -5.32
CA ARG A 102 -11.03 9.73 -4.07
C ARG A 102 -10.05 8.61 -4.31
N THR A 103 -8.98 8.59 -3.52
CA THR A 103 -7.92 7.60 -3.58
C THR A 103 -7.72 7.02 -2.19
N PHE A 104 -7.74 5.69 -2.08
CA PHE A 104 -7.50 4.99 -0.83
C PHE A 104 -6.38 3.97 -1.01
N ALA A 105 -5.72 3.67 0.08
CA ALA A 105 -4.84 2.52 0.22
C ALA A 105 -5.38 1.63 1.35
N LEU A 106 -5.77 0.41 1.00
CA LEU A 106 -6.05 -0.64 1.98
C LEU A 106 -4.70 -1.22 2.41
N LEU A 107 -4.30 -0.91 3.63
CA LEU A 107 -3.00 -1.16 4.24
C LEU A 107 -3.11 -2.13 5.42
N GLY A 108 -3.44 -3.40 5.15
CA GLY A 108 -3.73 -4.39 6.19
C GLY A 108 -5.06 -4.12 6.87
N TYR A 109 -5.05 -3.84 8.18
CA TYR A 109 -6.24 -3.44 8.94
C TYR A 109 -6.56 -1.95 8.85
N GLU A 110 -5.86 -1.22 7.99
CA GLU A 110 -6.07 0.20 7.84
C GLU A 110 -6.61 0.53 6.45
N LEU A 111 -7.60 1.42 6.41
CA LEU A 111 -8.01 2.08 5.19
C LEU A 111 -7.56 3.53 5.28
N VAL A 112 -6.57 3.89 4.46
CA VAL A 112 -5.99 5.23 4.45
C VAL A 112 -6.48 5.98 3.22
N GLU A 113 -7.17 7.11 3.42
CA GLU A 113 -7.55 8.01 2.35
C GLU A 113 -6.43 9.00 2.05
N GLY A 114 -6.07 9.11 0.77
CA GLY A 114 -5.13 10.10 0.29
C GLY A 114 -5.76 11.06 -0.71
N ARG A 115 -5.30 12.31 -0.70
CA ARG A 115 -5.59 13.32 -1.71
C ARG A 115 -4.36 13.50 -2.59
N LEU A 116 -4.51 13.17 -3.86
CA LEU A 116 -3.53 13.46 -4.90
C LEU A 116 -3.65 14.93 -5.30
N GLY A 117 -2.54 15.66 -5.29
CA GLY A 117 -2.45 16.95 -5.97
C GLY A 117 -2.02 16.76 -7.42
N GLU A 118 -2.15 17.80 -8.25
CA GLU A 118 -1.72 17.74 -9.65
C GLU A 118 -0.19 17.61 -9.76
N ASP A 119 0.52 18.45 -8.99
CA ASP A 119 1.99 18.50 -8.88
C ASP A 119 2.49 18.33 -7.44
N ALA A 120 1.61 17.87 -6.55
CA ALA A 120 1.95 17.65 -5.14
C ALA A 120 1.91 16.15 -4.82
N PRO A 121 2.82 15.66 -3.95
CA PRO A 121 2.74 14.28 -3.49
C PRO A 121 1.41 14.05 -2.78
N ILE A 122 0.92 12.82 -2.85
CA ILE A 122 -0.27 12.39 -2.13
C ILE A 122 -0.13 12.73 -0.65
N ARG A 123 -1.20 13.27 -0.07
CA ARG A 123 -1.30 13.57 1.36
C ARG A 123 -2.41 12.75 1.95
N GLU A 124 -2.15 12.12 3.08
CA GLU A 124 -3.18 11.48 3.87
C GLU A 124 -4.22 12.52 4.32
N VAL A 125 -5.50 12.18 4.17
CA VAL A 125 -6.66 12.99 4.59
C VAL A 125 -7.28 12.41 5.86
N GLY A 126 -7.27 11.09 5.98
CA GLY A 126 -7.80 10.39 7.13
C GLY A 126 -7.53 8.89 7.04
N ARG A 127 -7.70 8.20 8.16
CA ARG A 127 -7.53 6.76 8.28
C ARG A 127 -8.62 6.14 9.13
N LEU A 128 -8.93 4.89 8.82
CA LEU A 128 -9.77 4.03 9.63
C LEU A 128 -8.99 2.76 9.93
N ASN A 129 -8.86 2.42 11.21
CA ASN A 129 -8.32 1.14 11.67
C ASN A 129 -9.49 0.24 12.06
N PHE A 130 -9.53 -0.97 11.50
CA PHE A 130 -10.55 -1.99 11.77
C PHE A 130 -9.94 -3.27 12.34
N ALA A 131 -8.73 -3.19 12.89
CA ALA A 131 -8.12 -4.28 13.65
C ALA A 131 -9.04 -4.67 14.83
N PRO A 132 -9.07 -5.96 15.20
CA PRO A 132 -9.80 -6.39 16.39
C PRO A 132 -9.36 -5.59 17.62
N ALA A 133 -10.32 -5.11 18.41
CA ALA A 133 -10.01 -4.52 19.70
C ALA A 133 -9.32 -5.58 20.58
N ALA A 134 -8.23 -5.22 21.27
CA ALA A 134 -7.61 -6.11 22.23
C ALA A 134 -8.68 -6.61 23.23
N PRO A 135 -8.67 -7.90 23.61
CA PRO A 135 -9.59 -8.40 24.62
C PRO A 135 -9.51 -7.51 25.87
N GLN A 136 -10.66 -6.97 26.31
CA GLN A 136 -10.69 -6.31 27.62
C GLN A 136 -10.39 -7.36 28.69
N PRO A 137 -9.57 -7.03 29.70
CA PRO A 137 -9.18 -7.97 30.75
C PRO A 137 -10.38 -8.46 31.58
#